data_AF-A0A7C4YZF3-F1
#
_entry.id   AF-A0A7C4YZF3-F1
#
_cell.length_a   1.000
_cell.length_b   1.000
_cell.length_c   1.000
_cell.angle_alpha   90.00
_cell.angle_beta   90.00
_cell.angle_gamma   90.00
#
_symmetry.space_group_name_H-M   'P 1'
#
loop_
_entity.id
_entity.type
_entity.pdbx_description
1 polymer ?
#
loop_
_entity_poly.entity_id
_entity_poly.type
_entity_poly.pdbx_seq_one_letter_code
_entity_poly.pdbx_strand_id
1 'polypeptide(L)'
;MALPVILPKIDCQAFYLAILLPWVVFCVHSSIFSPSASYIPTWIAIIGSTAGIIASGLSGWGVSGNKLSVINTIPGIVAIYFFAPFLVVGTQTLTPIFLPLLSILLVYSFLLSPTLLIFMLDNKDTFRKLGLISLAIGILVYLYPTVFLKPTPSTPWTTNLAYGVDWDKNEAYWMTLDEQPNEWTSKFLGQLLVKRKPTEFCGDNIEVKFYPAPLPNYPKPQVHILADEIDGDVRFLKIGIVSLSKAPQVEVRLKGKFKVLEAHYNGRKLECSEDKTLPVWSFNYRGFPEPIVLEWKLKVEEPVRLVVNEKHYGVTEIPGVKIPPLPPTLILEPNTVEWWRPFRSNAIYLRKTFEL
;
A
#
# COMPACT_ATOMS: atom_id res chain seq x y z
N MET A 1 9.18 -28.49 56.78
CA MET A 1 7.87 -28.99 56.33
C MET A 1 7.74 -28.64 54.86
N ALA A 2 7.70 -29.68 54.02
CA ALA A 2 7.97 -29.64 52.60
C ALA A 2 6.71 -29.21 51.82
N LEU A 3 6.89 -28.33 50.84
CA LEU A 3 5.91 -28.08 49.77
C LEU A 3 6.60 -28.23 48.40
N PRO A 4 7.07 -29.45 48.03
CA PRO A 4 7.19 -29.83 46.64
C PRO A 4 5.79 -30.27 46.15
N VAL A 5 5.56 -30.31 44.84
CA VAL A 5 4.25 -30.60 44.20
C VAL A 5 3.35 -29.35 44.32
N ILE A 6 3.15 -28.54 43.29
CA ILE A 6 2.30 -28.81 42.13
C ILE A 6 2.81 -27.94 40.98
N LEU A 7 3.67 -28.50 40.15
CA LEU A 7 3.70 -28.27 38.69
C LEU A 7 4.41 -29.52 38.19
N PRO A 8 3.69 -30.56 37.71
CA PRO A 8 4.35 -31.70 37.11
C PRO A 8 5.26 -31.18 36.01
N LYS A 9 6.49 -31.70 35.92
CA LYS A 9 7.39 -31.43 34.80
C LYS A 9 6.56 -31.54 33.53
N ILE A 10 6.40 -30.43 32.82
CA ILE A 10 5.58 -30.37 31.61
C ILE A 10 6.12 -31.46 30.68
N ASP A 11 5.26 -32.42 30.33
CA ASP A 11 5.62 -33.45 29.38
C ASP A 11 5.96 -32.74 28.06
N CYS A 12 7.19 -32.94 27.58
CA CYS A 12 7.67 -32.31 26.36
C CYS A 12 6.74 -32.64 25.18
N GLN A 13 6.14 -33.84 25.16
CA GLN A 13 5.19 -34.25 24.13
C GLN A 13 3.90 -33.42 24.20
N ALA A 14 3.33 -33.25 25.39
CA ALA A 14 2.13 -32.44 25.61
C ALA A 14 2.37 -30.95 25.27
N PHE A 15 3.58 -30.45 25.52
CA PHE A 15 3.97 -29.08 25.19
C PHE A 15 4.09 -28.84 23.68
N TYR A 16 4.81 -29.70 22.96
CA TYR A 16 4.92 -29.60 21.50
C TYR A 16 3.53 -29.72 20.85
N LEU A 17 2.70 -30.64 21.34
CA LEU A 17 1.34 -30.80 20.84
C LEU A 17 0.49 -29.54 21.11
N ALA A 18 0.59 -28.95 22.30
CA ALA A 18 -0.15 -27.73 22.66
C ALA A 18 0.27 -26.51 21.82
N ILE A 19 1.56 -26.36 21.49
CA ILE A 19 2.04 -25.23 20.68
C ILE A 19 1.74 -25.43 19.19
N LEU A 20 1.78 -26.67 18.70
CA LEU A 20 1.56 -26.96 17.27
C LEU A 20 0.08 -27.00 16.89
N LEU A 21 -0.81 -27.30 17.83
CA LEU A 21 -2.25 -27.44 17.55
C LEU A 21 -2.89 -26.16 16.99
N PRO A 22 -2.61 -24.95 17.51
CA PRO A 22 -3.04 -23.71 16.86
C PRO A 22 -2.53 -23.57 15.42
N TRP A 23 -1.28 -23.98 15.13
CA TRP A 23 -0.71 -23.91 13.78
C TRP A 23 -1.37 -24.87 12.81
N VAL A 24 -1.73 -26.08 13.25
CA VAL A 24 -2.51 -27.02 12.44
C VAL A 24 -3.89 -26.44 12.12
N VAL A 25 -4.57 -25.84 13.10
CA VAL A 25 -5.85 -25.14 12.88
C VAL A 25 -5.67 -23.98 11.88
N PHE A 26 -4.62 -23.18 12.02
CA PHE A 26 -4.29 -22.11 11.07
C PHE A 26 -3.93 -22.64 9.67
N CYS A 27 -3.26 -23.79 9.56
CA CYS A 27 -3.00 -24.45 8.27
C CYS A 27 -4.32 -24.79 7.57
N VAL A 28 -5.22 -25.46 8.27
CA VAL A 28 -6.52 -25.85 7.71
C VAL A 28 -7.32 -24.61 7.32
N HIS A 29 -7.44 -23.63 8.22
CA HIS A 29 -8.16 -22.40 7.94
C HIS A 29 -7.57 -21.63 6.74
N SER A 30 -6.27 -21.39 6.75
CA SER A 30 -5.60 -20.69 5.63
C SER A 30 -5.66 -21.48 4.33
N SER A 31 -5.61 -22.82 4.35
CA SER A 31 -5.76 -23.62 3.13
C SER A 31 -7.13 -23.44 2.46
N ILE A 32 -8.18 -23.14 3.23
CA ILE A 32 -9.55 -22.94 2.72
C ILE A 32 -9.77 -21.50 2.25
N PHE A 33 -9.42 -20.51 3.06
CA PHE A 33 -9.75 -19.11 2.80
C PHE A 33 -8.66 -18.34 2.06
N SER A 34 -7.42 -18.82 2.10
CA SER A 34 -6.26 -18.17 1.49
C SER A 34 -5.18 -19.19 1.09
N PRO A 35 -5.43 -20.03 0.08
CA PRO A 35 -4.54 -21.14 -0.28
C PRO A 35 -3.07 -20.71 -0.47
N SER A 36 -2.85 -19.52 -1.04
CA SER A 36 -1.54 -18.92 -1.26
C SER A 36 -0.80 -18.52 0.02
N ALA A 37 -1.46 -18.41 1.16
CA ALA A 37 -0.86 -18.08 2.46
C ALA A 37 -0.64 -19.31 3.35
N SER A 38 -1.21 -20.46 2.98
CA SER A 38 -1.17 -21.70 3.78
C SER A 38 0.22 -22.29 3.99
N TYR A 39 1.19 -21.93 3.14
CA TYR A 39 2.57 -22.38 3.27
C TYR A 39 3.22 -21.93 4.59
N ILE A 40 2.87 -20.74 5.10
CA ILE A 40 3.48 -20.17 6.32
C ILE A 40 3.19 -21.05 7.55
N PRO A 41 1.92 -21.29 7.95
CA PRO A 41 1.64 -22.16 9.08
C PRO A 41 2.07 -23.61 8.82
N THR A 42 2.07 -24.06 7.56
CA THR A 42 2.50 -25.41 7.18
C THR A 42 3.97 -25.66 7.50
N TRP A 43 4.85 -24.71 7.16
CA TRP A 43 6.27 -24.82 7.49
C TRP A 43 6.52 -24.83 9.00
N ILE A 44 5.78 -24.03 9.77
CA ILE A 44 5.89 -24.02 11.24
C ILE A 44 5.43 -25.35 11.83
N ALA A 45 4.32 -25.89 11.33
CA ALA A 45 3.81 -27.20 11.75
C ALA A 45 4.81 -28.32 11.42
N ILE A 46 5.42 -28.33 10.22
CA ILE A 46 6.41 -29.32 9.82
C ILE A 46 7.67 -29.20 10.69
N ILE A 47 8.30 -28.03 10.75
CA ILE A 47 9.55 -27.82 11.50
C ILE A 47 9.35 -28.13 12.98
N GLY A 48 8.25 -27.64 13.56
CA GLY A 48 7.94 -27.87 14.96
C GLY A 48 7.58 -29.33 15.27
N SER A 49 6.88 -30.03 14.37
CA SER A 49 6.60 -31.46 14.53
C SER A 49 7.87 -32.30 14.41
N THR A 50 8.76 -31.98 13.46
CA THR A 50 10.06 -32.65 13.33
C THR A 50 10.91 -32.44 14.58
N ALA A 51 10.95 -31.21 15.11
CA ALA A 51 11.64 -30.91 16.37
C ALA A 51 11.04 -31.70 17.54
N GLY A 52 9.70 -31.76 17.64
CA GLY A 52 9.01 -32.53 18.67
C GLY A 52 9.27 -34.03 18.61
N ILE A 53 9.33 -34.61 17.41
CA ILE A 53 9.67 -36.03 17.19
C ILE A 53 11.10 -36.32 17.63
N ILE A 54 12.06 -35.49 17.21
CA ILE A 54 13.48 -35.62 17.58
C ILE A 54 13.66 -35.50 19.10
N ALA A 55 13.01 -34.49 19.71
CA ALA A 55 13.02 -34.28 21.16
C ALA A 55 12.47 -35.50 21.90
N SER A 56 11.34 -36.03 21.45
CA SER A 56 10.68 -37.18 22.07
C SER A 56 11.57 -38.43 22.01
N GLY A 57 12.18 -38.72 20.86
CA GLY A 57 13.10 -39.85 20.71
C GLY A 57 14.34 -39.74 21.60
N LEU A 58 14.96 -38.57 21.66
CA LEU A 58 16.14 -38.32 22.50
C LEU A 58 15.82 -38.37 24.01
N SER A 59 14.62 -37.96 24.40
CA SER A 59 14.17 -38.03 25.81
C SER A 59 14.07 -39.47 26.32
N GLY A 60 13.64 -40.41 25.46
CA GLY A 60 13.57 -41.83 25.77
C GLY A 60 14.95 -42.49 25.93
N TRP A 61 16.02 -41.82 25.48
CA TRP A 61 17.41 -42.29 25.58
C TRP A 61 18.15 -41.73 26.81
N GLY A 62 17.43 -41.15 27.77
CA GLY A 62 18.02 -40.65 29.02
C GLY A 62 18.87 -39.39 28.84
N VAL A 63 18.75 -38.69 27.72
CA VAL A 63 19.46 -37.43 27.46
C VAL A 63 18.94 -36.36 28.43
N SER A 64 19.86 -35.68 29.13
CA SER A 64 19.48 -34.64 30.09
C SER A 64 18.73 -33.49 29.42
N GLY A 65 17.78 -32.87 30.13
CA GLY A 65 16.95 -31.77 29.60
C GLY A 65 17.75 -30.61 29.01
N ASN A 66 18.95 -30.33 29.54
CA ASN A 66 19.86 -29.30 29.03
C ASN A 66 20.47 -29.65 27.66
N LYS A 67 20.65 -30.94 27.33
CA LYS A 67 21.16 -31.35 26.01
C LYS A 67 20.04 -31.37 24.96
N LEU A 68 18.83 -31.80 25.36
CA LEU A 68 17.63 -31.66 24.52
C LEU A 68 17.36 -30.19 24.15
N SER A 69 17.61 -29.27 25.09
CA SER A 69 17.55 -27.82 24.88
C SER A 69 18.29 -27.32 23.66
N VAL A 70 19.57 -27.68 23.60
CA VAL A 70 20.50 -27.18 22.59
C VAL A 70 20.10 -27.73 21.23
N ILE A 71 19.70 -29.00 21.18
CA ILE A 71 19.25 -29.67 19.96
C ILE A 71 17.95 -29.05 19.43
N ASN A 72 17.00 -28.72 20.32
CA ASN A 72 15.72 -28.10 19.94
C ASN A 72 15.84 -26.61 19.56
N THR A 73 16.99 -25.98 19.81
CA THR A 73 17.26 -24.61 19.35
C THR A 73 17.67 -24.58 17.89
N ILE A 74 18.19 -25.69 17.34
CA ILE A 74 18.67 -25.78 15.95
C ILE A 74 17.54 -25.52 14.94
N PRO A 75 16.35 -26.15 15.03
CA PRO A 75 15.25 -25.86 14.10
C PRO A 75 14.78 -24.39 14.17
N GLY A 76 14.80 -23.79 15.37
CA GLY A 76 14.50 -22.36 15.56
C GLY A 76 15.53 -21.45 14.89
N ILE A 77 16.83 -21.76 14.99
CA ILE A 77 17.91 -21.05 14.30
C ILE A 77 17.76 -21.20 12.78
N VAL A 78 17.46 -22.39 12.29
CA VAL A 78 17.24 -22.65 10.86
C VAL A 78 16.02 -21.86 10.36
N ALA A 79 14.91 -21.87 11.10
CA ALA A 79 13.75 -21.05 10.78
C ALA A 79 14.11 -19.56 10.73
N ILE A 80 14.81 -19.03 11.75
CA ILE A 80 15.27 -17.63 11.76
C ILE A 80 16.17 -17.34 10.55
N TYR A 81 17.10 -18.23 10.20
CA TYR A 81 17.97 -18.06 9.04
C TYR A 81 17.18 -18.00 7.73
N PHE A 82 16.17 -18.85 7.54
CA PHE A 82 15.32 -18.84 6.35
C PHE A 82 14.34 -17.66 6.32
N PHE A 83 13.82 -17.22 7.48
CA PHE A 83 12.88 -16.10 7.58
C PHE A 83 13.57 -14.73 7.66
N ALA A 84 14.85 -14.65 8.02
CA ALA A 84 15.58 -13.39 8.13
C ALA A 84 15.68 -12.61 6.80
N PRO A 85 15.94 -13.25 5.65
CA PRO A 85 15.84 -12.57 4.36
C PRO A 85 14.44 -12.01 4.08
N PHE A 86 13.37 -12.67 4.54
CA PHE A 86 12.01 -12.16 4.42
C PHE A 86 11.73 -10.97 5.36
N LEU A 87 12.48 -10.77 6.44
CA LEU A 87 12.45 -9.51 7.21
C LEU A 87 13.01 -8.34 6.39
N VAL A 88 14.12 -8.55 5.70
CA VAL A 88 14.77 -7.52 4.89
C VAL A 88 13.95 -7.24 3.63
N VAL A 89 13.59 -8.28 2.89
CA VAL A 89 12.76 -8.14 1.69
C VAL A 89 11.36 -7.67 2.07
N GLY A 90 10.79 -8.17 3.16
CA GLY A 90 9.49 -7.75 3.65
C GLY A 90 9.48 -6.28 4.03
N THR A 91 10.48 -5.76 4.75
CA THR A 91 10.56 -4.32 5.04
C THR A 91 10.78 -3.46 3.80
N GLN A 92 11.44 -4.00 2.77
CA GLN A 92 11.73 -3.27 1.52
C GLN A 92 10.60 -3.35 0.48
N THR A 93 9.80 -4.42 0.48
CA THR A 93 8.83 -4.74 -0.58
C THR A 93 7.39 -4.90 -0.07
N LEU A 94 7.21 -5.35 1.16
CA LEU A 94 5.91 -5.45 1.81
C LEU A 94 5.64 -4.14 2.57
N THR A 95 4.43 -3.63 2.47
CA THR A 95 4.00 -2.47 3.26
C THR A 95 4.22 -2.74 4.77
N PRO A 96 4.40 -1.70 5.61
CA PRO A 96 4.56 -1.83 7.07
C PRO A 96 3.50 -2.71 7.77
N ILE A 97 2.38 -2.95 7.09
CA ILE A 97 1.28 -3.86 7.45
C ILE A 97 1.74 -5.30 7.70
N PHE A 98 2.84 -5.78 7.10
CA PHE A 98 3.33 -7.15 7.29
C PHE A 98 4.32 -7.31 8.46
N LEU A 99 4.83 -6.22 9.03
CA LEU A 99 5.74 -6.25 10.19
C LEU A 99 5.14 -6.93 11.43
N PRO A 100 3.86 -6.71 11.80
CA PRO A 100 3.23 -7.41 12.92
C PRO A 100 3.16 -8.93 12.71
N LEU A 101 2.80 -9.38 11.50
CA LEU A 101 2.70 -10.81 11.18
C LEU A 101 4.05 -11.51 11.33
N LEU A 102 5.11 -10.84 10.86
CA LEU A 102 6.48 -11.36 10.91
C LEU A 102 7.03 -11.33 12.35
N SER A 103 6.67 -10.33 13.14
CA SER A 103 7.02 -10.23 14.56
C SER A 103 6.34 -11.34 15.38
N ILE A 104 5.07 -11.63 15.11
CA ILE A 104 4.33 -12.76 15.70
C ILE A 104 5.02 -14.08 15.34
N LEU A 105 5.43 -14.26 14.09
CA LEU A 105 6.10 -15.48 13.63
C LEU A 105 7.47 -15.67 14.32
N LEU A 106 8.23 -14.60 14.54
CA LEU A 106 9.50 -14.65 15.29
C LEU A 106 9.28 -14.95 16.78
N VAL A 107 8.30 -14.30 17.42
CA VAL A 107 7.96 -14.54 18.84
C VAL A 107 7.49 -15.98 19.05
N TYR A 108 6.65 -16.51 18.15
CA TYR A 108 6.23 -17.90 18.23
C TYR A 108 7.37 -18.88 17.90
N SER A 109 8.27 -18.54 16.97
CA SER A 109 9.49 -19.32 16.71
C SER A 109 10.44 -19.34 17.92
N PHE A 110 10.47 -18.26 18.69
CA PHE A 110 11.21 -18.16 19.94
C PHE A 110 10.54 -18.96 21.08
N LEU A 111 9.21 -18.96 21.16
CA LEU A 111 8.42 -19.75 22.12
C LEU A 111 8.43 -21.26 21.84
N LEU A 112 8.79 -21.66 20.62
CA LEU A 112 9.01 -23.07 20.26
C LEU A 112 10.25 -23.69 20.92
N SER A 113 11.03 -22.94 21.71
CA SER A 113 12.10 -23.47 22.54
C SER A 113 11.56 -23.90 23.93
N PRO A 114 11.39 -25.20 24.21
CA PRO A 114 10.88 -25.69 25.51
C PRO A 114 11.76 -25.29 26.68
N THR A 115 13.01 -24.94 26.40
CA THR A 115 14.07 -24.82 27.40
C THR A 115 14.32 -23.41 27.86
N LEU A 116 14.03 -22.42 27.01
CA LEU A 116 13.76 -21.06 27.45
C LEU A 116 12.59 -21.06 28.43
N LEU A 117 11.51 -21.79 28.14
CA LEU A 117 10.29 -21.78 28.96
C LEU A 117 10.46 -22.52 30.30
N ILE A 118 11.14 -23.67 30.34
CA ILE A 118 11.50 -24.35 31.60
C ILE A 118 12.45 -23.49 32.45
N PHE A 119 13.47 -22.88 31.82
CA PHE A 119 14.40 -21.97 32.51
C PHE A 119 13.70 -20.69 33.01
N MET A 120 12.67 -20.20 32.30
CA MET A 120 11.79 -19.10 32.72
C MET A 120 10.95 -19.43 33.95
N LEU A 121 10.45 -20.67 34.05
CA LEU A 121 9.62 -21.11 35.16
C LEU A 121 10.43 -21.30 36.45
N ASP A 122 11.67 -21.77 36.34
CA ASP A 122 12.57 -21.98 37.49
C ASP A 122 13.21 -20.68 38.00
N ASN A 123 13.43 -19.68 37.13
CA ASN A 123 14.13 -18.43 37.47
C ASN A 123 13.31 -17.17 37.13
N LYS A 124 12.09 -17.11 37.68
CA LYS A 124 11.08 -16.06 37.37
C LYS A 124 11.59 -14.63 37.52
N ASP A 125 12.34 -14.33 38.59
CA ASP A 125 12.84 -12.98 38.83
C ASP A 125 13.95 -12.56 37.86
N THR A 126 14.84 -13.49 37.52
CA THR A 126 15.91 -13.26 36.54
C THR A 126 15.31 -13.00 35.17
N PHE A 127 14.30 -13.76 34.76
CA PHE A 127 13.62 -13.53 33.48
C PHE A 127 12.76 -12.30 33.44
N ARG A 128 12.10 -11.93 34.55
CA ARG A 128 11.41 -10.65 34.63
C ARG A 128 12.39 -9.49 34.39
N LYS A 129 13.57 -9.54 35.01
CA LYS A 129 14.64 -8.55 34.80
C LYS A 129 15.14 -8.56 33.35
N LEU A 130 15.45 -9.73 32.79
CA LEU A 130 15.89 -9.86 31.40
C LEU A 130 14.82 -9.40 30.41
N GLY A 131 13.54 -9.68 30.68
CA GLY A 131 12.41 -9.21 29.88
C GLY A 131 12.27 -7.69 29.92
N LEU A 132 12.40 -7.08 31.10
CA LEU A 132 12.40 -5.62 31.25
C LEU A 132 13.61 -4.98 30.55
N ILE A 133 14.80 -5.58 30.64
CA ILE A 133 16.01 -5.13 29.93
C ILE A 133 15.81 -5.25 28.42
N SER A 134 15.30 -6.39 27.93
CA SER A 134 15.03 -6.61 26.51
C SER A 134 13.98 -5.63 25.97
N LEU A 135 12.92 -5.37 26.74
CA LEU A 135 11.93 -4.34 26.42
C LEU A 135 12.56 -2.95 26.36
N ALA A 136 13.38 -2.58 27.34
CA ALA A 136 14.08 -1.30 27.35
C ALA A 136 15.03 -1.17 26.14
N ILE A 137 15.80 -2.21 25.83
CA ILE A 137 16.66 -2.25 24.64
C ILE A 137 15.80 -2.15 23.37
N GLY A 138 14.69 -2.87 23.28
CA GLY A 138 13.78 -2.82 22.14
C GLY A 138 13.20 -1.43 21.91
N ILE A 139 12.76 -0.75 22.99
CA ILE A 139 12.31 0.64 22.95
C ILE A 139 13.44 1.57 22.51
N LEU A 140 14.65 1.41 23.05
CA LEU A 140 15.81 2.22 22.67
C LEU A 140 16.17 2.02 21.19
N VAL A 141 16.21 0.78 20.72
CA VAL A 141 16.48 0.44 19.30
C VAL A 141 15.39 0.97 18.39
N TYR A 142 14.13 0.98 18.82
CA TYR A 142 13.01 1.53 18.05
C TYR A 142 13.03 3.07 18.00
N LEU A 143 13.32 3.72 19.14
CA LEU A 143 13.33 5.18 19.26
C LEU A 143 14.62 5.82 18.73
N TYR A 144 15.73 5.09 18.71
CA TYR A 144 17.01 5.63 18.26
C TYR A 144 16.94 6.13 16.80
N PRO A 145 16.39 5.37 15.84
CA PRO A 145 16.10 5.85 14.49
C PRO A 145 15.22 7.11 14.44
N THR A 146 14.15 7.15 15.24
CA THR A 146 13.16 8.24 15.14
C THR A 146 13.69 9.57 15.67
N VAL A 147 14.64 9.53 16.60
CA VAL A 147 15.21 10.73 17.23
C VAL A 147 16.52 11.17 16.56
N PHE A 148 17.37 10.22 16.15
CA PHE A 148 18.75 10.53 15.75
C PHE A 148 19.08 10.32 14.28
N LEU A 149 18.31 9.52 13.52
CA LEU A 149 18.60 9.35 12.09
C LEU A 149 18.13 10.59 11.31
N LYS A 150 19.11 11.34 10.85
CA LYS A 150 18.91 12.40 9.85
C LYS A 150 18.89 11.79 8.44
N PRO A 151 18.19 12.42 7.49
CA PRO A 151 18.17 11.94 6.13
C PRO A 151 19.57 12.04 5.52
N THR A 152 19.96 11.01 4.79
CA THR A 152 21.23 10.93 4.05
C THR A 152 20.94 10.58 2.60
N PRO A 153 21.88 10.74 1.66
CA PRO A 153 21.67 10.31 0.28
C PRO A 153 21.29 8.82 0.13
N SER A 154 21.75 7.96 1.06
CA SER A 154 21.38 6.54 1.09
C SER A 154 20.03 6.27 1.78
N THR A 155 19.55 7.19 2.62
CA THR A 155 18.30 7.08 3.37
C THR A 155 17.54 8.42 3.31
N PRO A 156 17.04 8.81 2.13
CA PRO A 156 16.38 10.10 1.95
C PRO A 156 14.99 10.10 2.60
N TRP A 157 14.51 11.29 3.00
CA TRP A 157 13.13 11.47 3.42
C TRP A 157 12.21 11.61 2.21
N THR A 158 10.99 11.09 2.34
CA THR A 158 9.93 11.25 1.35
C THR A 158 9.24 12.60 1.53
N THR A 159 8.97 13.29 0.43
CA THR A 159 8.07 14.46 0.40
C THR A 159 6.94 14.23 -0.59
N ASN A 160 5.72 14.64 -0.20
CA ASN A 160 4.55 14.55 -1.05
C ASN A 160 4.41 15.84 -1.87
N LEU A 161 4.47 15.72 -3.20
CA LEU A 161 4.24 16.85 -4.09
C LEU A 161 3.63 16.38 -5.39
N ALA A 162 2.49 16.98 -5.73
CA ALA A 162 1.84 16.85 -7.02
C ALA A 162 1.58 18.25 -7.61
N TYR A 163 1.30 18.28 -8.89
CA TYR A 163 1.00 19.50 -9.62
C TYR A 163 -0.32 19.35 -10.37
N GLY A 164 -1.14 20.40 -10.36
CA GLY A 164 -2.49 20.38 -10.93
C GLY A 164 -2.72 21.59 -11.81
N VAL A 165 -3.27 21.40 -13.00
CA VAL A 165 -3.66 22.47 -13.93
C VAL A 165 -5.14 22.38 -14.22
N ASP A 166 -5.87 23.44 -13.90
CA ASP A 166 -7.26 23.60 -14.28
C ASP A 166 -7.33 24.53 -15.51
N TRP A 167 -7.50 23.93 -16.69
CA TRP A 167 -7.61 24.67 -17.95
C TRP A 167 -8.96 25.38 -18.15
N ASP A 168 -9.93 25.15 -17.27
CA ASP A 168 -11.19 25.91 -17.27
C ASP A 168 -10.98 27.27 -16.63
N LYS A 169 -10.20 27.32 -15.54
CA LYS A 169 -9.87 28.55 -14.82
C LYS A 169 -8.58 29.21 -15.31
N ASN A 170 -7.78 28.48 -16.09
CA ASN A 170 -6.43 28.87 -16.46
C ASN A 170 -5.57 29.11 -15.20
N GLU A 171 -5.66 28.19 -14.25
CA GLU A 171 -4.94 28.22 -12.98
C GLU A 171 -4.12 26.95 -12.80
N ALA A 172 -2.99 27.06 -12.10
CA ALA A 172 -2.17 25.93 -11.70
C ALA A 172 -1.91 25.94 -10.19
N TYR A 173 -1.71 24.76 -9.63
CA TYR A 173 -1.54 24.55 -8.20
C TYR A 173 -0.46 23.53 -7.89
N TRP A 174 0.31 23.80 -6.84
CA TRP A 174 1.03 22.75 -6.12
C TRP A 174 0.10 22.10 -5.12
N MET A 175 0.10 20.78 -5.08
CA MET A 175 -0.75 19.98 -4.21
C MET A 175 0.14 19.10 -3.33
N THR A 176 -0.08 19.12 -2.02
CA THR A 176 0.72 18.32 -1.08
C THR A 176 -0.11 17.83 0.11
N LEU A 177 0.18 16.59 0.53
CA LEU A 177 -0.30 16.02 1.78
C LEU A 177 0.62 16.34 2.98
N ASP A 178 1.82 16.90 2.74
CA ASP A 178 2.77 17.21 3.80
C ASP A 178 2.17 18.22 4.79
N GLU A 179 2.37 17.97 6.10
CA GLU A 179 1.83 18.82 7.16
C GLU A 179 2.44 20.24 7.14
N GLN A 180 3.70 20.35 6.78
CA GLN A 180 4.38 21.62 6.61
C GLN A 180 5.32 21.55 5.41
N PRO A 181 5.50 22.67 4.67
CA PRO A 181 6.58 22.76 3.69
C PRO A 181 7.93 22.41 4.32
N ASN A 182 8.71 21.58 3.65
CA ASN A 182 10.07 21.24 4.04
C ASN A 182 11.07 22.25 3.44
N GLU A 183 12.36 22.06 3.70
CA GLU A 183 13.42 22.98 3.23
C GLU A 183 13.40 23.17 1.70
N TRP A 184 13.06 22.14 0.93
CA TRP A 184 12.99 22.23 -0.53
C TRP A 184 11.68 22.83 -1.02
N THR A 185 10.53 22.36 -0.53
CA THR A 185 9.22 22.85 -0.99
C THR A 185 8.96 24.29 -0.56
N SER A 186 9.49 24.73 0.59
CA SER A 186 9.40 26.12 1.05
C SER A 186 10.05 27.13 0.09
N LYS A 187 10.92 26.70 -0.82
CA LYS A 187 11.61 27.58 -1.78
C LYS A 187 10.68 28.09 -2.88
N PHE A 188 9.55 27.42 -3.12
CA PHE A 188 8.64 27.73 -4.23
C PHE A 188 7.16 27.60 -3.87
N LEU A 189 6.80 26.92 -2.78
CA LEU A 189 5.45 26.99 -2.25
C LEU A 189 5.22 28.40 -1.70
N GLY A 190 4.25 29.10 -2.27
CA GLY A 190 3.80 30.40 -1.77
C GLY A 190 2.92 30.25 -0.52
N GLN A 191 2.00 31.20 -0.34
CA GLN A 191 0.99 31.10 0.72
C GLN A 191 -0.01 29.98 0.41
N LEU A 192 -0.40 29.23 1.45
CA LEU A 192 -1.47 28.24 1.35
C LEU A 192 -2.76 28.93 0.88
N LEU A 193 -3.31 28.49 -0.25
CA LEU A 193 -4.59 29.01 -0.75
C LEU A 193 -5.75 28.39 0.03
N VAL A 194 -5.79 27.05 0.04
CA VAL A 194 -6.94 26.31 0.56
C VAL A 194 -6.56 24.86 0.86
N LYS A 195 -7.28 24.25 1.81
CA LYS A 195 -7.35 22.79 1.96
C LYS A 195 -8.64 22.31 1.33
N ARG A 196 -8.55 21.43 0.34
CA ARG A 196 -9.73 20.86 -0.32
C ARG A 196 -9.44 19.48 -0.89
N LYS A 197 -10.49 18.78 -1.28
CA LYS A 197 -10.38 17.48 -1.94
C LYS A 197 -10.01 17.66 -3.42
N PRO A 198 -9.04 16.91 -3.97
CA PRO A 198 -8.65 16.97 -5.38
C PRO A 198 -9.60 16.12 -6.26
N THR A 199 -10.89 16.05 -5.91
CA THR A 199 -11.90 15.23 -6.59
C THR A 199 -11.99 15.54 -8.08
N GLU A 200 -11.85 16.82 -8.45
CA GLU A 200 -11.90 17.26 -9.84
C GLU A 200 -10.74 16.68 -10.67
N PHE A 201 -9.54 16.59 -10.08
CA PHE A 201 -8.32 16.12 -10.76
C PHE A 201 -8.18 14.60 -10.81
N CYS A 202 -8.51 13.91 -9.72
CA CYS A 202 -8.21 12.48 -9.58
C CYS A 202 -9.31 11.68 -8.87
N GLY A 203 -10.41 12.33 -8.45
CA GLY A 203 -11.55 11.64 -7.81
C GLY A 203 -11.31 11.26 -6.35
N ASP A 204 -10.17 11.65 -5.77
CA ASP A 204 -9.85 11.39 -4.38
C ASP A 204 -10.63 12.31 -3.43
N ASN A 205 -11.00 11.77 -2.27
CA ASN A 205 -11.78 12.45 -1.24
C ASN A 205 -10.94 12.88 -0.03
N ILE A 206 -9.62 12.66 -0.06
CA ILE A 206 -8.71 13.16 0.98
C ILE A 206 -8.51 14.67 0.85
N GLU A 207 -8.40 15.36 1.98
CA GLU A 207 -8.03 16.77 1.98
C GLU A 207 -6.55 16.95 1.65
N VAL A 208 -6.28 17.79 0.65
CA VAL A 208 -4.94 18.13 0.19
C VAL A 208 -4.77 19.65 0.28
N LYS A 209 -3.55 20.11 0.53
CA LYS A 209 -3.21 21.54 0.54
C LYS A 209 -2.90 22.02 -0.87
N PHE A 210 -3.51 23.13 -1.26
CA PHE A 210 -3.30 23.78 -2.55
C PHE A 210 -2.53 25.08 -2.35
N TYR A 211 -1.44 25.23 -3.08
CA TYR A 211 -0.64 26.45 -3.19
C TYR A 211 -0.68 26.95 -4.64
N PRO A 212 -0.56 28.26 -4.91
CA PRO A 212 -0.55 28.76 -6.27
C PRO A 212 0.73 28.26 -6.97
N ALA A 213 0.62 27.95 -8.26
CA ALA A 213 1.75 27.58 -9.08
C ALA A 213 1.74 28.32 -10.43
N PRO A 214 2.90 28.56 -11.04
CA PRO A 214 2.97 29.15 -12.38
C PRO A 214 2.35 28.21 -13.41
N LEU A 215 1.61 28.73 -14.39
CA LEU A 215 1.05 27.92 -15.48
C LEU A 215 2.15 27.25 -16.31
N PRO A 216 1.95 26.00 -16.77
CA PRO A 216 2.92 25.30 -17.59
C PRO A 216 2.63 25.49 -19.09
N ASN A 217 3.63 25.19 -19.91
CA ASN A 217 3.52 25.14 -21.37
C ASN A 217 3.04 23.76 -21.87
N TYR A 218 2.02 23.19 -21.23
CA TYR A 218 1.38 21.96 -21.72
C TYR A 218 0.29 22.30 -22.74
N PRO A 219 0.15 21.53 -23.83
CA PRO A 219 -1.02 21.66 -24.69
C PRO A 219 -2.27 21.12 -23.97
N LYS A 220 -3.43 21.68 -24.29
CA LYS A 220 -4.73 21.19 -23.78
C LYS A 220 -5.14 19.93 -24.55
N PRO A 221 -5.86 18.99 -23.92
CA PRO A 221 -6.49 17.89 -24.66
C PRO A 221 -7.47 18.45 -25.69
N GLN A 222 -7.61 17.74 -26.82
CA GLN A 222 -8.61 18.07 -27.84
C GLN A 222 -9.74 17.05 -27.82
N VAL A 223 -10.95 17.55 -28.01
CA VAL A 223 -12.17 16.77 -28.07
C VAL A 223 -12.92 17.16 -29.32
N HIS A 224 -13.31 16.14 -30.11
CA HIS A 224 -14.08 16.29 -31.34
C HIS A 224 -15.37 15.50 -31.21
N ILE A 225 -16.50 16.18 -31.37
CA ILE A 225 -17.80 15.52 -31.48
C ILE A 225 -17.87 14.95 -32.90
N LEU A 226 -17.91 13.62 -33.01
CA LEU A 226 -17.95 12.90 -34.28
C LEU A 226 -19.38 12.58 -34.71
N ALA A 227 -20.26 12.30 -33.73
CA ALA A 227 -21.69 12.19 -33.92
C ALA A 227 -22.41 12.57 -32.62
N ASP A 228 -23.53 13.26 -32.77
CA ASP A 228 -24.43 13.61 -31.68
C ASP A 228 -25.86 13.64 -32.23
N GLU A 229 -26.60 12.57 -31.95
CA GLU A 229 -27.92 12.34 -32.49
C GLU A 229 -28.88 12.01 -31.35
N ILE A 230 -30.10 12.53 -31.41
CA ILE A 230 -31.15 12.24 -30.43
C ILE A 230 -32.28 11.52 -31.15
N ASP A 231 -32.58 10.30 -30.69
CA ASP A 231 -33.71 9.49 -31.14
C ASP A 231 -34.63 9.19 -29.94
N GLY A 232 -35.78 9.85 -29.90
CA GLY A 232 -36.71 9.79 -28.77
C GLY A 232 -36.07 10.29 -27.47
N ASP A 233 -35.93 9.41 -26.48
CA ASP A 233 -35.30 9.68 -25.18
C ASP A 233 -33.84 9.20 -25.09
N VAL A 234 -33.27 8.73 -26.21
CA VAL A 234 -31.90 8.22 -26.28
C VAL A 234 -31.02 9.18 -27.11
N ARG A 235 -29.94 9.67 -26.49
CA ARG A 235 -28.86 10.40 -27.14
C ARG A 235 -27.75 9.43 -27.53
N PHE A 236 -27.44 9.33 -28.80
CA PHE A 236 -26.25 8.69 -29.32
C PHE A 236 -25.13 9.71 -29.42
N LEU A 237 -24.03 9.45 -28.73
CA LEU A 237 -22.90 10.38 -28.64
C LEU A 237 -21.61 9.64 -28.98
N LYS A 238 -20.88 10.15 -29.98
CA LYS A 238 -19.58 9.63 -30.40
C LYS A 238 -18.55 10.75 -30.34
N ILE A 239 -17.51 10.56 -29.55
CA ILE A 239 -16.50 11.57 -29.27
C ILE A 239 -15.10 11.00 -29.53
N GLY A 240 -14.30 11.75 -30.28
CA GLY A 240 -12.86 11.54 -30.42
C GLY A 240 -12.09 12.42 -29.43
N ILE A 241 -11.15 11.84 -28.70
CA ILE A 241 -10.33 12.51 -27.69
C ILE A 241 -8.85 12.30 -28.03
N VAL A 242 -8.09 13.40 -28.08
CA VAL A 242 -6.67 13.38 -28.40
C VAL A 242 -5.87 14.05 -27.28
N SER A 243 -4.96 13.28 -26.68
CA SER A 243 -3.99 13.78 -25.71
C SER A 243 -2.79 14.40 -26.42
N LEU A 244 -2.83 15.71 -26.65
CA LEU A 244 -1.70 16.43 -27.27
C LEU A 244 -0.46 16.44 -26.37
N SER A 245 -0.65 16.36 -25.05
CA SER A 245 0.45 16.28 -24.09
C SER A 245 1.11 14.90 -24.07
N LYS A 246 0.51 13.90 -24.74
CA LYS A 246 0.91 12.48 -24.75
C LYS A 246 0.95 11.88 -23.34
N ALA A 247 -0.07 12.19 -22.55
CA ALA A 247 -0.16 11.71 -21.18
C ALA A 247 -0.24 10.18 -21.11
N PRO A 248 0.59 9.52 -20.28
CA PRO A 248 0.54 8.06 -20.07
C PRO A 248 -0.76 7.55 -19.46
N GLN A 249 -1.61 8.44 -18.96
CA GLN A 249 -2.91 8.10 -18.44
C GLN A 249 -3.91 9.20 -18.79
N VAL A 250 -5.05 8.79 -19.35
CA VAL A 250 -6.17 9.68 -19.66
C VAL A 250 -7.42 9.11 -19.01
N GLU A 251 -8.03 9.91 -18.15
CA GLU A 251 -9.31 9.62 -17.56
C GLU A 251 -10.37 10.53 -18.19
N VAL A 252 -11.44 9.91 -18.68
CA VAL A 252 -12.59 10.60 -19.26
C VAL A 252 -13.75 10.41 -18.30
N ARG A 253 -14.35 11.51 -17.86
CA ARG A 253 -15.54 11.49 -17.01
C ARG A 253 -16.69 12.18 -17.70
N LEU A 254 -17.79 11.47 -17.87
CA LEU A 254 -19.06 12.05 -18.26
C LEU A 254 -19.82 12.41 -16.98
N LYS A 255 -20.17 13.68 -16.80
CA LYS A 255 -20.91 14.19 -15.64
C LYS A 255 -22.29 14.68 -16.07
N GLY A 256 -23.30 14.43 -15.24
CA GLY A 256 -24.68 14.83 -15.49
C GLY A 256 -25.64 13.84 -14.84
N LYS A 257 -26.89 13.82 -15.30
CA LYS A 257 -27.88 12.85 -14.86
C LYS A 257 -28.34 12.03 -16.06
N PHE A 258 -27.81 10.82 -16.16
CA PHE A 258 -28.05 9.96 -17.32
C PHE A 258 -27.96 8.48 -16.94
N LYS A 259 -28.55 7.64 -17.79
CA LYS A 259 -28.41 6.19 -17.76
C LYS A 259 -27.63 5.74 -18.99
N VAL A 260 -26.56 4.98 -18.78
CA VAL A 260 -25.73 4.44 -19.86
C VAL A 260 -26.35 3.13 -20.33
N LEU A 261 -26.93 3.12 -21.53
CA LEU A 261 -27.52 1.92 -22.13
C LEU A 261 -26.45 1.06 -22.80
N GLU A 262 -25.48 1.71 -23.44
CA GLU A 262 -24.36 1.06 -24.11
C GLU A 262 -23.17 2.02 -24.17
N ALA A 263 -21.96 1.49 -24.04
CA ALA A 263 -20.73 2.25 -24.27
C ALA A 263 -19.71 1.41 -25.05
N HIS A 264 -18.96 2.05 -25.95
CA HIS A 264 -17.87 1.44 -26.70
C HIS A 264 -16.60 2.27 -26.63
N TYR A 265 -15.47 1.60 -26.65
CA TYR A 265 -14.14 2.18 -26.78
C TYR A 265 -13.48 1.60 -28.03
N ASN A 266 -13.15 2.45 -29.01
CA ASN A 266 -12.56 2.06 -30.29
C ASN A 266 -13.26 0.84 -30.93
N GLY A 267 -14.60 0.88 -30.94
CA GLY A 267 -15.46 -0.20 -31.48
C GLY A 267 -15.60 -1.44 -30.60
N ARG A 268 -14.95 -1.49 -29.42
CA ARG A 268 -15.10 -2.58 -28.45
C ARG A 268 -16.14 -2.20 -27.40
N LYS A 269 -17.12 -3.07 -27.21
CA LYS A 269 -18.15 -2.90 -26.18
C LYS A 269 -17.52 -2.92 -24.79
N LEU A 270 -17.86 -1.91 -23.99
CA LEU A 270 -17.52 -1.84 -22.58
C LEU A 270 -18.63 -2.51 -21.77
N GLU A 271 -18.25 -3.29 -20.76
CA GLU A 271 -19.20 -3.81 -19.77
C GLU A 271 -19.74 -2.65 -18.95
N CYS A 272 -20.98 -2.26 -19.21
CA CYS A 272 -21.69 -1.27 -18.41
C CYS A 272 -22.44 -2.01 -17.31
N SER A 273 -21.90 -2.01 -16.09
CA SER A 273 -22.62 -2.53 -14.94
C SER A 273 -23.67 -1.52 -14.51
N GLU A 274 -24.91 -1.98 -14.46
CA GLU A 274 -26.07 -1.42 -13.76
C GLU A 274 -27.06 -0.58 -14.57
N ASP A 275 -28.33 -0.97 -14.42
CA ASP A 275 -29.52 -0.36 -14.99
C ASP A 275 -29.96 0.92 -14.23
N LYS A 276 -28.99 1.65 -13.66
CA LYS A 276 -29.20 2.80 -12.76
C LYS A 276 -28.81 4.12 -13.42
N THR A 277 -29.46 5.19 -12.99
CA THR A 277 -29.03 6.56 -13.31
C THR A 277 -27.75 6.87 -12.53
N LEU A 278 -26.71 7.32 -13.24
CA LEU A 278 -25.39 7.61 -12.66
C LEU A 278 -25.14 9.12 -12.68
N PRO A 279 -24.58 9.70 -11.60
CA PRO A 279 -24.15 11.11 -11.59
C PRO A 279 -22.84 11.33 -12.35
N VAL A 280 -22.02 10.28 -12.45
CA VAL A 280 -20.72 10.27 -13.11
C VAL A 280 -20.48 8.90 -13.73
N TRP A 281 -20.04 8.87 -14.98
CA TRP A 281 -19.45 7.70 -15.62
C TRP A 281 -17.98 7.99 -15.92
N SER A 282 -17.09 7.03 -15.71
CA SER A 282 -15.65 7.22 -15.88
C SER A 282 -14.99 6.11 -16.69
N PHE A 283 -14.12 6.48 -17.62
CA PHE A 283 -13.23 5.60 -18.36
C PHE A 283 -11.78 5.97 -18.07
N ASN A 284 -10.94 4.99 -17.80
CA ASN A 284 -9.53 5.20 -17.48
C ASN A 284 -8.65 4.43 -18.46
N TYR A 285 -7.95 5.15 -19.33
CA TYR A 285 -6.96 4.59 -20.22
C TYR A 285 -5.56 4.74 -19.60
N ARG A 286 -4.81 3.65 -19.51
CA ARG A 286 -3.41 3.62 -19.06
C ARG A 286 -2.52 3.10 -20.19
N GLY A 287 -1.50 3.85 -20.54
CA GLY A 287 -0.65 3.65 -21.72
C GLY A 287 -0.51 4.96 -22.50
N PHE A 288 0.31 4.99 -23.55
CA PHE A 288 0.38 6.14 -24.45
C PHE A 288 -0.82 6.09 -25.41
N PRO A 289 -1.83 6.95 -25.24
CA PRO A 289 -3.07 6.82 -25.98
C PRO A 289 -2.86 7.17 -27.46
N GLU A 290 -3.25 6.25 -28.34
CA GLU A 290 -3.77 6.61 -29.65
C GLU A 290 -5.07 7.42 -29.48
N PRO A 291 -5.59 8.09 -30.52
CA PRO A 291 -6.89 8.75 -30.45
C PRO A 291 -7.95 7.85 -29.82
N ILE A 292 -8.54 8.32 -28.72
CA ILE A 292 -9.56 7.58 -27.97
C ILE A 292 -10.90 7.93 -28.59
N VAL A 293 -11.61 6.95 -29.15
CA VAL A 293 -12.99 7.11 -29.61
C VAL A 293 -13.90 6.44 -28.61
N LEU A 294 -14.74 7.24 -27.95
CA LEU A 294 -15.77 6.77 -27.04
C LEU A 294 -17.14 7.00 -27.66
N GLU A 295 -17.97 5.97 -27.59
CA GLU A 295 -19.34 5.98 -28.07
C GLU A 295 -20.25 5.63 -26.92
N TRP A 296 -21.37 6.34 -26.79
CA TRP A 296 -22.39 6.08 -25.79
C TRP A 296 -23.78 6.10 -26.42
N LYS A 297 -24.64 5.22 -25.90
CA LYS A 297 -26.10 5.37 -25.97
C LYS A 297 -26.56 5.75 -24.58
N LEU A 298 -27.09 6.95 -24.44
CA LEU A 298 -27.43 7.55 -23.16
C LEU A 298 -28.91 7.87 -23.13
N LYS A 299 -29.59 7.52 -22.05
CA LYS A 299 -30.87 8.14 -21.70
C LYS A 299 -30.58 9.33 -20.79
N VAL A 300 -30.71 10.53 -21.33
CA VAL A 300 -30.25 11.78 -20.70
C VAL A 300 -31.43 12.47 -20.03
N GLU A 301 -31.30 12.79 -18.74
CA GLU A 301 -32.30 13.60 -18.00
C GLU A 301 -31.87 15.07 -17.93
N GLU A 302 -30.55 15.34 -17.94
CA GLU A 302 -29.96 16.67 -17.86
C GLU A 302 -28.74 16.78 -18.79
N PRO A 303 -28.38 17.99 -19.28
CA PRO A 303 -27.20 18.19 -20.11
C PRO A 303 -25.94 17.54 -19.52
N VAL A 304 -25.19 16.84 -20.39
CA VAL A 304 -23.97 16.13 -19.99
C VAL A 304 -22.73 16.96 -20.27
N ARG A 305 -21.71 16.81 -19.43
CA ARG A 305 -20.40 17.46 -19.59
C ARG A 305 -19.32 16.41 -19.64
N LEU A 306 -18.34 16.62 -20.52
CA LEU A 306 -17.15 15.79 -20.58
C LEU A 306 -16.02 16.46 -19.81
N VAL A 307 -15.42 15.73 -18.88
CA VAL A 307 -14.18 16.15 -18.22
C VAL A 307 -13.08 15.20 -18.66
N VAL A 308 -12.01 15.76 -19.22
CA VAL A 308 -10.80 15.02 -19.59
C VAL A 308 -9.70 15.37 -18.59
N ASN A 309 -9.25 14.35 -17.86
CA ASN A 309 -8.16 14.42 -16.89
C ASN A 309 -6.97 13.64 -17.46
N GLU A 310 -5.89 14.34 -17.74
CA GLU A 310 -4.62 13.74 -18.14
C GLU A 310 -3.70 13.65 -16.92
N LYS A 311 -2.97 12.54 -16.80
CA LYS A 311 -1.98 12.36 -15.73
C LYS A 311 -0.61 12.01 -16.31
N HIS A 312 0.39 12.79 -15.92
CA HIS A 312 1.80 12.51 -16.16
C HIS A 312 2.50 12.06 -14.87
N TYR A 313 3.57 11.30 -15.02
CA TYR A 313 4.44 10.87 -13.93
C TYR A 313 5.70 11.75 -13.91
N GLY A 314 6.18 12.11 -12.73
CA GLY A 314 7.34 12.98 -12.58
C GLY A 314 6.93 14.45 -12.47
N VAL A 315 7.03 15.04 -11.28
CA VAL A 315 6.72 16.47 -11.06
C VAL A 315 7.93 17.38 -11.27
N THR A 316 9.13 16.83 -11.45
CA THR A 316 10.39 17.60 -11.53
C THR A 316 10.62 18.27 -12.89
N GLU A 317 9.94 17.82 -13.94
CA GLU A 317 10.11 18.31 -15.31
C GLU A 317 8.77 18.82 -15.85
N ILE A 318 8.43 20.06 -15.51
CA ILE A 318 7.21 20.72 -15.97
C ILE A 318 7.59 21.79 -17.01
N PRO A 319 7.14 21.69 -18.27
CA PRO A 319 7.44 22.68 -19.31
C PRO A 319 7.04 24.09 -18.86
N GLY A 320 7.98 25.05 -18.96
CA GLY A 320 7.72 26.45 -18.60
C GLY A 320 7.73 26.76 -17.10
N VAL A 321 7.85 25.75 -16.23
CA VAL A 321 7.90 25.93 -14.77
C VAL A 321 9.29 25.57 -14.25
N LYS A 322 9.92 26.51 -13.54
CA LYS A 322 11.24 26.28 -12.93
C LYS A 322 11.08 25.71 -11.54
N ILE A 323 11.65 24.54 -11.29
CA ILE A 323 11.67 23.88 -9.98
C ILE A 323 13.13 23.74 -9.55
N PRO A 324 13.50 24.11 -8.31
CA PRO A 324 14.85 23.88 -7.80
C PRO A 324 15.19 22.38 -7.81
N PRO A 325 16.46 22.00 -8.06
CA PRO A 325 16.86 20.60 -8.04
C PRO A 325 16.56 19.97 -6.68
N LEU A 326 16.07 18.73 -6.70
CA LEU A 326 15.76 17.99 -5.48
C LEU A 326 17.08 17.67 -4.74
N PRO A 327 17.21 18.02 -3.44
CA PRO A 327 18.38 17.65 -2.65
C PRO A 327 18.53 16.12 -2.59
N PRO A 328 19.76 15.58 -2.51
CA PRO A 328 19.98 14.14 -2.46
C PRO A 328 19.42 13.48 -1.19
N THR A 329 19.15 14.26 -0.15
CA THR A 329 18.53 13.82 1.11
C THR A 329 17.01 13.74 1.05
N LEU A 330 16.40 14.11 -0.08
CA LEU A 330 14.96 14.06 -0.30
C LEU A 330 14.64 13.23 -1.54
N ILE A 331 13.54 12.50 -1.47
CA ILE A 331 12.90 11.84 -2.61
C ILE A 331 11.44 12.22 -2.65
N LEU A 332 10.88 12.29 -3.86
CA LEU A 332 9.44 12.35 -4.00
C LEU A 332 8.86 11.00 -3.60
N GLU A 333 7.76 11.03 -2.87
CA GLU A 333 7.10 9.81 -2.40
C GLU A 333 6.85 8.83 -3.57
N PRO A 334 7.34 7.59 -3.47
CA PRO A 334 7.28 6.63 -4.56
C PRO A 334 5.88 6.05 -4.74
N ASN A 335 5.65 5.47 -5.92
CA ASN A 335 4.36 4.90 -6.31
C ASN A 335 3.94 3.64 -5.50
N THR A 336 4.73 3.18 -4.52
CA THR A 336 4.48 1.96 -3.76
C THR A 336 3.85 2.18 -2.38
N VAL A 337 4.00 3.36 -1.78
CA VAL A 337 3.54 3.60 -0.40
C VAL A 337 2.03 3.75 -0.33
N GLU A 338 1.44 4.60 -1.19
CA GLU A 338 0.00 4.88 -1.23
C GLU A 338 -0.65 4.34 -2.52
N TRP A 339 -0.32 3.10 -2.91
CA TRP A 339 -0.77 2.55 -4.20
C TRP A 339 -2.29 2.47 -4.36
N TRP A 340 -3.02 2.35 -3.25
CA TRP A 340 -4.48 2.25 -3.22
C TRP A 340 -5.20 3.60 -3.40
N ARG A 341 -4.48 4.73 -3.35
CA ARG A 341 -5.08 6.07 -3.45
C ARG A 341 -5.11 6.60 -4.88
N PRO A 342 -6.19 7.30 -5.29
CA PRO A 342 -6.21 8.01 -6.57
C PRO A 342 -5.26 9.22 -6.63
N PHE A 343 -5.17 10.03 -5.56
CA PHE A 343 -4.22 11.13 -5.46
C PHE A 343 -2.82 10.58 -5.20
N ARG A 344 -1.85 10.96 -6.03
CA ARG A 344 -0.48 10.46 -5.99
C ARG A 344 0.49 11.63 -5.91
N SER A 345 1.50 11.49 -5.06
CA SER A 345 2.72 12.28 -5.18
C SER A 345 3.43 12.00 -6.50
N ASN A 346 4.36 12.88 -6.86
CA ASN A 346 5.18 12.80 -8.07
C ASN A 346 4.33 12.68 -9.35
N ALA A 347 3.18 13.35 -9.36
CA ALA A 347 2.22 13.31 -10.47
C ALA A 347 1.80 14.71 -10.88
N ILE A 348 1.55 14.87 -12.17
CA ILE A 348 0.99 16.07 -12.78
C ILE A 348 -0.41 15.73 -13.28
N TYR A 349 -1.40 16.52 -12.90
CA TYR A 349 -2.80 16.36 -13.28
C TYR A 349 -3.21 17.56 -14.15
N LEU A 350 -3.64 17.31 -15.39
CA LEU A 350 -4.18 18.33 -16.28
C LEU A 350 -5.66 18.07 -16.48
N ARG A 351 -6.51 19.07 -16.23
CA ARG A 351 -7.97 18.92 -16.34
C ARG A 351 -8.53 19.93 -17.32
N LYS A 352 -9.46 19.48 -18.17
CA LYS A 352 -10.29 20.36 -19.01
C LYS A 352 -11.73 19.85 -19.06
N THR A 353 -12.70 20.76 -18.94
CA THR A 353 -14.13 20.46 -19.17
C THR A 353 -14.55 20.93 -20.56
N PHE A 354 -15.40 20.13 -21.19
CA PHE A 354 -16.03 20.38 -22.48
C PHE A 354 -17.55 20.25 -22.29
N GLU A 355 -18.30 21.27 -22.70
CA GLU A 355 -19.75 21.20 -22.78
C GLU A 355 -20.13 20.41 -24.04
N LEU A 356 -21.12 19.51 -23.93
CA LEU A 356 -21.52 18.58 -24.99
C LEU A 356 -22.95 18.76 -25.45
#